data_AF-A0A534WLA3-F1
#
_entry.id   AF-A0A534WLA3-F1
#
_cell.length_a   1.000
_cell.length_b   1.000
_cell.length_c   1.000
_cell.angle_alpha   90.00
_cell.angle_beta   90.00
_cell.angle_gamma   90.00
#
_symmetry.space_group_name_H-M   'P 1'
#
loop_
_entity.id
_entity.type
_entity.pdbx_description
1 polymer ?
#
loop_
_entity_poly.entity_id
_entity_poly.type
_entity_poly.pdbx_seq_one_letter_code
_entity_poly.pdbx_strand_id
1 'polypeptide(L)' 'MQSVEVVSPSGESCGTTSFRAANGSCRTEPITVGYDGTVMQLAPDPDPAHQEWFGQGTCYWHWWPGLFR' A
#
# COMPACT_ATOMS: atom_id res chain seq x y z
N MET A 1 3.73 9.40 3.07
CA MET A 1 2.41 8.77 3.24
C MET A 1 1.64 8.99 1.95
N GLN A 2 0.91 7.98 1.48
CA GLN A 2 0.04 8.10 0.30
C GLN A 2 -1.37 7.72 0.73
N SER A 3 -2.39 8.42 0.25
CA SER A 3 -3.78 8.19 0.63
C SER A 3 -4.63 7.79 -0.57
N VAL A 4 -5.64 6.98 -0.32
CA VAL A 4 -6.68 6.65 -1.29
C VAL A 4 -8.00 7.17 -0.77
N GLU A 5 -8.62 8.07 -1.53
CA GLU A 5 -9.99 8.51 -1.33
C GLU A 5 -10.92 7.67 -2.20
N VAL A 6 -12.02 7.23 -1.62
CA VAL A 6 -13.10 6.56 -2.33
C VAL A 6 -14.17 7.61 -2.61
N VAL A 7 -14.53 7.77 -3.87
CA VAL A 7 -15.60 8.68 -4.28
C VAL A 7 -16.71 7.90 -4.98
N SER A 8 -17.95 8.34 -4.77
CA SER A 8 -19.11 7.83 -5.49
C SER A 8 -19.11 8.34 -6.94
N PRO A 9 -19.95 7.78 -7.83
CA PRO A 9 -20.13 8.32 -9.18
C PRO A 9 -20.65 9.77 -9.22
N SER A 10 -21.30 10.25 -8.15
CA SER A 10 -21.71 11.66 -8.03
C SER A 10 -20.55 12.58 -7.58
N GLY A 11 -19.37 12.02 -7.30
CA GLY A 11 -18.20 12.74 -6.78
C GLY A 11 -18.24 12.95 -5.27
N GLU A 12 -19.17 12.33 -4.56
CA GLU A 12 -19.24 12.41 -3.09
C GLU A 12 -18.14 11.55 -2.47
N SER A 13 -17.43 12.09 -1.47
CA SER A 13 -16.43 11.35 -0.72
C SER A 13 -17.09 10.29 0.16
N CYS A 14 -16.74 9.02 -0.04
CA CYS A 14 -17.21 7.88 0.75
C CYS A 14 -16.23 7.51 1.87
N GLY A 15 -15.03 8.08 1.87
CA GLY A 15 -14.01 7.84 2.88
C GLY A 15 -12.59 7.97 2.33
N THR A 16 -11.63 8.07 3.23
CA THR A 16 -10.21 8.11 2.88
C THR A 16 -9.43 7.19 3.81
N THR A 17 -8.49 6.44 3.25
CA THR A 17 -7.52 5.69 4.03
C THR A 17 -6.10 6.06 3.63
N SER A 18 -5.18 5.90 4.58
CA SER A 18 -3.79 6.29 4.43
C SER A 18 -2.88 5.08 4.52
N PHE A 19 -1.98 4.98 3.55
CA PHE A 19 -0.95 3.95 3.48
C PHE A 19 0.41 4.55 3.78
N ARG A 20 1.17 3.87 4.63
CA ARG A 20 2.56 4.21 4.87
C ARG A 20 3.38 3.86 3.64
N ALA A 21 3.59 4.87 2.80
CA ALA A 21 4.52 4.80 1.68
C ALA A 21 5.88 4.26 2.14
N ALA A 22 6.53 3.53 1.23
CA ALA A 22 7.92 3.12 1.33
C ALA A 22 8.79 4.20 2.01
N ASN A 23 9.53 3.80 3.06
CA ASN A 23 10.51 4.66 3.71
C ASN A 23 11.80 4.70 2.86
N GLY A 24 12.79 5.51 3.25
CA GLY A 24 13.98 5.81 2.44
C GLY A 24 14.84 4.64 1.95
N SER A 25 14.63 3.39 2.41
CA SER A 25 15.26 2.20 1.82
C SER A 25 14.50 1.64 0.61
N CYS A 26 13.25 2.03 0.43
CA CYS A 26 12.36 1.57 -0.63
C CYS A 26 11.97 2.72 -1.56
N ARG A 27 11.94 2.45 -2.87
CA ARG A 27 11.43 3.41 -3.84
C ARG A 27 9.93 3.57 -3.61
N THR A 28 9.46 4.82 -3.45
CA THR A 28 8.02 5.09 -3.41
C THR A 28 7.44 4.88 -4.79
N GLU A 29 6.57 3.89 -4.94
CA GLU A 29 5.77 3.64 -6.14
C GLU A 29 4.37 4.25 -6.02
N PRO A 30 3.67 4.46 -7.15
CA PRO A 30 2.24 4.72 -7.14
C PRO A 30 1.48 3.64 -6.36
N ILE A 31 0.39 4.03 -5.70
CA ILE A 31 -0.57 3.05 -5.19
C ILE A 31 -1.31 2.43 -6.37
N THR A 32 -1.33 1.09 -6.42
CA THR A 32 -2.12 0.34 -7.38
C THR A 32 -3.39 -0.18 -6.72
N VAL A 33 -4.51 -0.11 -7.44
CA VAL A 33 -5.82 -0.57 -6.97
C VAL A 33 -6.38 -1.60 -7.96
N GLY A 34 -6.67 -2.80 -7.48
CA GLY A 34 -7.39 -3.83 -8.22
C GLY A 34 -8.89 -3.54 -8.33
N TYR A 35 -9.54 -4.08 -9.37
CA TYR A 35 -10.99 -3.95 -9.57
C TYR A 35 -11.82 -4.55 -8.43
N ASP A 36 -11.26 -5.50 -7.68
CA ASP A 36 -11.84 -6.11 -6.49
C ASP A 36 -11.65 -5.28 -5.21
N GLY A 37 -11.01 -4.13 -5.35
CA GLY A 37 -10.66 -3.20 -4.28
C GLY A 37 -9.42 -3.59 -3.49
N THR A 38 -8.58 -4.47 -4.02
CA THR A 38 -7.28 -4.77 -3.41
C THR A 38 -6.32 -3.61 -3.64
N VAL A 39 -5.82 -3.02 -2.55
CA VAL A 39 -4.76 -1.99 -2.63
C VAL A 39 -3.39 -2.66 -2.57
N MET A 40 -2.48 -2.21 -3.42
CA MET A 40 -1.12 -2.71 -3.53
C MET A 40 -0.11 -1.58 -3.43
N GLN A 41 0.88 -1.74 -2.54
CA GLN A 41 1.94 -0.75 -2.37
C GLN A 41 3.27 -1.44 -2.03
N LEU A 42 4.37 -0.91 -2.57
CA LEU A 42 5.71 -1.27 -2.14
C LEU A 42 6.03 -0.58 -0.80
N ALA A 43 6.39 -1.36 0.21
CA ALA A 43 6.81 -0.85 1.52
C ALA A 43 7.87 -1.80 2.13
N PRO A 44 8.55 -1.42 3.23
CA PRO A 44 9.50 -2.31 3.89
C PRO A 44 8.85 -3.64 4.23
N ASP A 45 9.61 -4.72 4.07
CA ASP A 45 9.18 -6.05 4.48
C ASP A 45 9.08 -6.08 6.01
N PRO A 46 7.89 -6.37 6.58
CA PRO A 46 7.69 -6.39 8.01
C PRO A 46 8.25 -7.66 8.67
N ASP A 47 8.59 -8.69 7.90
CA ASP A 47 9.07 -9.97 8.41
C ASP A 47 10.57 -9.91 8.74
N PRO A 48 10.97 -10.02 10.02
CA PRO A 48 12.38 -10.05 10.40
C PRO A 48 13.17 -11.20 9.75
N ALA A 49 12.55 -12.36 9.50
CA ALA A 49 13.21 -13.49 8.86
C ALA A 49 13.60 -13.18 7.41
N HIS A 50 12.77 -12.41 6.69
CA HIS A 50 13.12 -11.95 5.35
C HIS A 50 14.25 -10.91 5.40
N GLN A 51 14.27 -10.04 6.40
CA GLN A 51 15.36 -9.07 6.58
C GLN A 51 16.71 -9.76 6.84
N GLU A 52 16.72 -10.94 7.48
CA GLU A 52 17.93 -11.75 7.69
C GLU A 52 18.46 -12.35 6.37
N TRP A 53 17.58 -12.73 5.45
CA TRP A 53 17.96 -13.42 4.21
C TRP A 53 18.24 -12.46 3.04
N PHE A 54 17.46 -11.39 2.94
CA PHE A 54 17.53 -10.44 1.82
C PHE A 54 18.23 -9.13 2.19
N GLY A 55 18.53 -8.93 3.48
CA GLY A 55 19.21 -7.77 4.01
C GLY A 55 18.25 -6.73 4.59
N GLN A 56 18.79 -5.89 5.47
CA GLN A 56 18.04 -4.83 6.14
C GLN A 56 17.49 -3.82 5.13
N GLY A 57 16.23 -3.43 5.31
CA GLY A 57 15.54 -2.48 4.45
C GLY A 57 15.00 -3.11 3.15
N THR A 58 14.92 -4.45 3.08
CA THR A 58 14.29 -5.15 1.94
C THR A 58 12.85 -4.67 1.76
N CYS A 59 12.47 -4.47 0.50
CA CYS A 59 11.16 -3.98 0.10
C CYS A 59 10.29 -5.12 -0.40
N TYR A 60 9.02 -5.11 0.00
CA TYR A 60 8.04 -6.12 -0.37
C TYR A 60 6.74 -5.47 -0.82
N TRP A 61 5.99 -6.17 -1.67
CA TRP A 61 4.65 -5.73 -2.07
C TRP A 61 3.64 -6.11 -1.00
N HIS A 62 2.94 -5.12 -0.46
CA HIS A 62 1.85 -5.32 0.47
C HIS A 62 0.52 -5.26 -0.27
N TRP A 63 -0.45 -6.05 0.18
CA TRP A 63 -1.76 -6.21 -0.45
C TRP A 63 -2.85 -6.17 0.62
N TRP A 64 -3.81 -5.27 0.47
CA TRP A 64 -4.95 -5.11 1.37
C TRP A 64 -6.25 -5.33 0.60
N PRO A 65 -6.81 -6.56 0.62
CA PRO A 65 -8.01 -6.89 -0.13
C PRO A 65 -9.27 -6.28 0.50
N GLY A 66 -10.29 -6.03 -0.32
CA GLY A 66 -11.63 -5.64 0.14
C GLY A 66 -11.69 -4.27 0.81
N LEU A 67 -10.72 -3.39 0.56
CA LEU A 67 -10.66 -2.07 1.19
C LEU A 67 -11.84 -1.16 0.81
N PHE A 68 -12.51 -1.44 -0.32
CA PHE A 68 -13.65 -0.68 -0.82
C PHE A 68 -14.97 -1.47 -0.81
N ARG A 69 -15.07 -2.54 -0.02
CA ARG A 69 -16.31 -3.30 0.18
C ARG A 69 -17.04 -2.88 1.45
#